data_AF-A0A7H8V4W2-F1
#
_entry.id   AF-A0A7H8V4W2-F1
#
_cell.length_a   1.000
_cell.length_b   1.000
_cell.length_c   1.000
_cell.angle_alpha   90.00
_cell.angle_beta   90.00
_cell.angle_gamma   90.00
#
_symmetry.space_group_name_H-M   'P 1'
#
loop_
_entity.id
_entity.type
_entity.pdbx_description
1 polymer ?
#
loop_
_entity_poly.entity_id
_entity_poly.type
_entity_poly.pdbx_seq_one_letter_code
_entity_poly.pdbx_strand_id
1 'polypeptide(L)'
;MAKKGSQFTTYHPDFKLQVVEDYLSGKSGGLTLIARKYGLKSKTQVENWVKKYRKNPDLLKQDLRGKSSTSRPKSVKLEDMTLEEQNKYLRMENDILKTLRALLKK
;
A
#
# COMPACT_ATOMS: atom_id res chain seq x y z
N MET A 1 -16.40 15.32 -4.44
CA MET A 1 -15.21 16.22 -4.35
C MET A 1 -15.20 16.90 -2.99
N ALA A 2 -14.03 17.18 -2.41
CA ALA A 2 -13.95 17.90 -1.13
C ALA A 2 -14.45 19.34 -1.30
N LYS A 3 -15.26 19.82 -0.37
CA LYS A 3 -15.78 21.19 -0.38
C LYS A 3 -14.66 22.18 -0.04
N LYS A 4 -14.66 23.36 -0.68
CA LYS A 4 -13.73 24.46 -0.38
C LYS A 4 -13.79 24.78 1.12
N GLY A 5 -12.64 24.78 1.80
CA GLY A 5 -12.53 24.98 3.25
C GLY A 5 -12.59 23.70 4.11
N SER A 6 -12.62 22.50 3.51
CA SER A 6 -12.57 21.25 4.28
C SER A 6 -11.21 21.06 4.97
N GLN A 7 -11.23 20.92 6.29
CA GLN A 7 -10.04 20.65 7.09
C GLN A 7 -9.79 19.15 7.20
N PHE A 8 -8.58 18.73 6.79
CA PHE A 8 -8.14 17.34 6.92
C PHE A 8 -7.48 17.14 8.28
N THR A 9 -8.00 16.19 9.06
CA THR A 9 -7.39 15.78 10.33
C THR A 9 -6.24 14.82 10.06
N THR A 10 -5.06 15.16 10.54
CA THR A 10 -3.87 14.29 10.51
C THR A 10 -3.74 13.61 11.88
N TYR A 11 -3.53 12.30 11.86
CA TYR A 11 -3.35 11.49 13.06
C TYR A 11 -1.92 11.00 13.12
N HIS A 12 -1.31 11.08 14.31
CA HIS A 12 0.03 10.55 14.55
C HIS A 12 0.05 9.03 14.38
N PRO A 13 1.16 8.43 13.92
CA PRO A 13 1.25 6.97 13.76
C PRO A 13 0.95 6.19 15.05
N ASP A 14 1.41 6.68 16.20
CA ASP A 14 1.23 6.01 17.50
C ASP A 14 -0.25 5.91 17.88
N PHE A 15 -1.00 6.99 17.64
CA PHE A 15 -2.45 6.99 17.83
C PHE A 15 -3.14 5.97 16.90
N LYS A 16 -2.73 5.88 15.64
CA LYS A 16 -3.29 4.89 14.70
C LYS A 16 -3.00 3.46 15.17
N LEU A 17 -1.80 3.20 15.68
CA LEU A 17 -1.41 1.89 16.22
C LEU A 17 -2.28 1.52 17.40
N GLN A 18 -2.42 2.42 18.38
CA GLN A 18 -3.26 2.21 19.55
C GLN A 18 -4.71 1.84 19.17
N VAL A 19 -5.29 2.57 18.22
CA VAL A 19 -6.67 2.30 17.73
C VAL A 19 -6.78 0.91 17.08
N VAL A 20 -5.78 0.52 16.29
CA VAL A 20 -5.77 -0.78 15.60
C VAL A 20 -5.57 -1.92 16.60
N GLU A 21 -4.65 -1.80 17.55
CA GLU A 21 -4.42 -2.79 18.59
C GLU A 21 -5.66 -2.99 19.46
N ASP A 22 -6.33 -1.90 19.85
CA ASP A 22 -7.56 -1.96 20.63
C ASP A 22 -8.69 -2.69 19.86
N TYR A 23 -8.81 -2.45 18.55
CA TYR A 23 -9.73 -3.20 17.69
C TYR A 23 -9.36 -4.69 17.59
N LEU A 24 -8.07 -4.99 17.40
CA LEU A 24 -7.58 -6.38 17.30
C LEU A 24 -7.67 -7.14 18.61
N SER A 25 -7.66 -6.46 19.75
CA SER A 25 -7.85 -7.07 21.07
C SER A 25 -9.23 -7.72 21.24
N GLY A 26 -10.21 -7.34 20.41
CA GLY A 26 -11.58 -7.87 20.45
C GLY A 26 -12.43 -7.36 21.62
N LYS A 27 -11.84 -6.67 22.61
CA LYS A 27 -12.52 -6.19 23.83
C LYS A 27 -13.45 -5.00 23.59
N SER A 28 -13.12 -4.19 22.59
CA SER A 28 -13.73 -2.88 22.34
C SER A 28 -14.88 -2.92 21.31
N GLY A 29 -15.26 -4.13 20.88
CA GLY A 29 -16.36 -4.37 19.94
C GLY A 29 -16.01 -4.06 18.48
N GLY A 30 -17.04 -3.84 17.65
CA GLY A 30 -16.89 -3.61 16.21
C GLY A 30 -16.30 -2.23 15.86
N LEU A 31 -15.96 -2.04 14.58
CA LEU A 31 -15.34 -0.82 14.03
C LEU A 31 -16.05 0.48 14.42
N THR A 32 -17.39 0.46 14.51
CA THR A 32 -18.20 1.63 14.89
C THR A 32 -17.97 2.03 16.36
N LEU A 33 -17.84 1.06 17.26
CA LEU A 33 -17.64 1.31 18.69
C LEU A 33 -16.25 1.87 18.95
N ILE A 34 -15.22 1.29 18.32
CA ILE A 34 -13.86 1.84 18.31
C ILE A 34 -13.85 3.26 17.78
N ALA A 35 -14.48 3.51 16.63
CA ALA A 35 -14.51 4.85 16.04
C ALA A 35 -15.12 5.87 17.01
N ARG A 36 -16.22 5.52 17.68
CA ARG A 36 -16.85 6.37 18.70
C ARG A 36 -15.95 6.56 19.93
N LYS A 37 -15.32 5.50 20.44
CA LYS A 37 -14.41 5.53 21.60
C LYS A 37 -13.26 6.50 21.41
N TYR A 38 -12.71 6.57 20.20
CA TYR A 38 -11.57 7.44 19.85
C TYR A 38 -11.98 8.73 19.12
N GLY A 39 -13.26 9.07 19.05
CA GLY A 39 -13.75 10.31 18.42
C GLY A 39 -13.49 10.39 16.90
N LEU A 40 -13.34 9.25 16.22
CA LEU A 40 -13.11 9.19 14.78
C LEU A 40 -14.39 9.48 14.01
N LYS A 41 -14.26 10.32 12.98
CA LYS A 41 -15.38 10.76 12.13
C LYS A 41 -16.05 9.61 11.35
N SER A 42 -15.34 8.51 11.10
CA SER A 42 -15.86 7.38 10.35
C SER A 42 -15.21 6.06 10.74
N LYS A 43 -16.01 4.99 10.80
CA LYS A 43 -15.54 3.60 10.96
C LYS A 43 -14.61 3.15 9.83
N THR A 44 -14.80 3.70 8.63
CA THR A 44 -13.96 3.39 7.46
C THR A 44 -12.50 3.78 7.69
N GLN A 45 -12.26 4.76 8.56
CA GLN A 45 -10.91 5.18 8.91
C GLN A 45 -10.17 4.10 9.71
N VAL A 46 -10.85 3.51 10.70
CA VAL A 46 -10.35 2.35 11.47
C VAL A 46 -10.13 1.17 10.53
N GLU A 47 -11.09 0.87 9.67
CA GLU A 47 -11.00 -0.23 8.70
C GLU A 47 -9.76 -0.12 7.80
N ASN A 48 -9.51 1.08 7.26
CA ASN A 48 -8.34 1.34 6.42
C ASN A 48 -7.03 1.20 7.19
N TRP A 49 -6.98 1.61 8.45
CA TRP A 49 -5.79 1.42 9.30
C TRP A 49 -5.55 -0.06 9.60
N VAL A 50 -6.59 -0.82 9.92
CA VAL A 50 -6.50 -2.28 10.13
C VAL A 50 -6.01 -2.98 8.86
N LYS A 51 -6.54 -2.62 7.68
CA LYS A 51 -6.07 -3.18 6.40
C LYS A 51 -4.58 -2.90 6.16
N LYS A 52 -4.13 -1.67 6.42
CA LYS A 52 -2.70 -1.30 6.31
C LYS A 52 -1.85 -2.10 7.28
N TYR A 53 -2.26 -2.16 8.54
CA TYR A 53 -1.56 -2.89 9.59
C TYR A 53 -1.38 -4.37 9.25
N ARG A 54 -2.44 -5.04 8.78
CA ARG A 54 -2.39 -6.45 8.36
C ARG A 54 -1.45 -6.70 7.18
N LYS A 55 -1.28 -5.72 6.29
CA LYS A 55 -0.36 -5.83 5.14
C LYS A 55 1.09 -5.60 5.59
N ASN A 56 1.33 -4.52 6.31
CA ASN A 56 2.60 -4.20 6.94
C ASN A 56 2.37 -3.05 7.96
N PRO A 57 2.72 -3.23 9.26
CA PRO A 57 2.58 -2.20 10.29
C PRO A 57 3.21 -0.84 9.95
N ASP A 58 4.34 -0.82 9.22
CA ASP A 58 5.03 0.42 8.87
C ASP A 58 4.23 1.31 7.90
N LEU A 59 3.24 0.75 7.19
CA LEU A 59 2.35 1.52 6.32
C LEU A 59 1.44 2.50 7.08
N LEU A 60 1.33 2.38 8.41
CA LEU A 60 0.62 3.36 9.24
C LEU A 60 1.44 4.64 9.47
N LYS A 61 2.77 4.52 9.45
CA LYS A 61 3.73 5.62 9.61
C LYS A 61 3.91 6.41 8.32
N GLN A 62 3.76 5.75 7.18
CA GLN A 62 3.95 6.37 5.87
C GLN A 62 2.76 7.24 5.46
N ASP A 63 3.02 8.53 5.20
CA ASP A 63 2.14 9.32 4.34
C ASP A 63 2.49 9.08 2.87
N LEU A 64 1.53 8.52 2.13
CA LEU A 64 1.64 8.19 0.71
C LEU A 64 0.83 9.17 -0.15
N ARG A 65 0.20 10.19 0.43
CA ARG A 65 -0.53 11.21 -0.34
C ARG A 65 0.44 11.98 -1.22
N GLY A 66 0.06 12.21 -2.48
CA GLY A 66 0.89 12.92 -3.46
C GLY A 66 2.14 12.16 -3.92
N LYS A 67 2.47 11.02 -3.32
CA LYS A 67 3.49 10.11 -3.86
C LYS A 67 2.84 9.33 -4.98
N SER A 68 3.35 9.48 -6.19
CA SER A 68 2.96 8.58 -7.27
C SER A 68 3.15 7.15 -6.76
N SER A 69 2.14 6.30 -6.92
CA SER A 69 2.40 4.87 -6.95
C SER A 69 3.58 4.71 -7.89
N THR A 70 4.70 4.13 -7.43
CA THR A 70 5.82 3.75 -8.30
C THR A 70 5.18 3.25 -9.57
N SER A 71 5.35 4.04 -10.64
CA SER A 71 4.53 3.96 -11.83
C SER A 71 4.43 2.51 -12.25
N ARG A 72 3.28 2.10 -12.82
CA ARG A 72 3.28 0.93 -13.71
C ARG A 72 4.52 1.06 -14.57
N PRO A 73 5.44 0.07 -14.59
CA PRO A 73 6.66 0.18 -15.37
C PRO A 73 6.27 0.70 -16.74
N LYS A 74 6.88 1.80 -17.16
CA LYS A 74 6.62 2.35 -18.49
C LYS A 74 6.78 1.17 -19.45
N SER A 75 5.77 0.86 -20.26
CA SER A 75 5.90 -0.19 -21.26
C SER A 75 7.07 0.24 -22.14
N VAL A 76 8.22 -0.42 -21.95
CA VAL A 76 9.42 -0.13 -22.72
C VAL A 76 9.12 -0.63 -24.12
N LYS A 77 8.85 0.30 -25.03
CA LYS A 77 8.76 0.00 -26.46
C LYS A 77 10.18 -0.34 -26.91
N LEU A 78 10.40 -1.56 -27.36
CA LEU A 78 11.73 -2.02 -27.77
C LEU A 78 12.25 -1.16 -28.93
N GLU A 79 11.33 -0.60 -29.72
CA GLU A 79 11.59 0.23 -30.89
C GLU A 79 12.28 1.56 -30.54
N ASP A 80 12.15 2.04 -29.30
CA ASP A 80 12.74 3.30 -28.83
C ASP A 80 14.14 3.11 -28.20
N MET A 81 14.63 1.87 -28.08
CA MET A 81 15.92 1.54 -27.46
C MET A 81 17.02 1.28 -28.48
N THR A 82 18.27 1.50 -28.10
CA THR A 82 19.43 1.09 -28.91
C THR A 82 19.52 -0.43 -28.99
N LEU A 83 20.17 -0.96 -30.03
CA LEU A 83 20.29 -2.40 -30.26
C LEU A 83 21.02 -3.13 -29.12
N GLU A 84 21.98 -2.47 -28.48
CA GLU A 84 22.69 -3.01 -27.31
C GLU A 84 21.77 -3.12 -26.08
N GLU A 85 20.94 -2.10 -25.85
CA GLU A 85 19.96 -2.09 -24.77
C GLU A 85 18.86 -3.14 -24.97
N GLN A 86 18.40 -3.33 -26.22
CA GLN A 86 17.48 -4.41 -26.58
C GLN A 86 18.07 -5.78 -26.28
N ASN A 87 19.33 -6.01 -26.67
CA ASN A 87 20.02 -7.27 -26.39
C ASN A 87 20.17 -7.52 -24.89
N LYS A 88 20.48 -6.49 -24.11
CA LYS A 88 20.58 -6.59 -22.65
C LYS A 88 19.22 -6.91 -22.02
N TYR A 89 18.15 -6.25 -22.47
CA TYR A 89 16.78 -6.50 -22.01
C TYR A 89 16.34 -7.94 -22.30
N LEU A 90 16.50 -8.40 -23.55
CA LEU A 90 16.14 -9.75 -23.98
C LEU A 90 16.94 -10.83 -23.24
N ARG A 91 18.20 -10.57 -22.88
CA ARG A 91 19.00 -11.48 -22.05
C ARG A 91 18.42 -11.62 -20.66
N MET A 92 18.08 -10.51 -20.01
CA MET A 92 17.43 -10.54 -18.69
C MET A 92 16.07 -11.26 -18.74
N GLU A 93 15.25 -11.00 -19.75
CA GLU A 93 13.96 -11.67 -19.92
C GLU A 93 14.12 -13.18 -20.10
N ASN A 94 15.08 -13.61 -20.93
CA ASN A 94 15.40 -15.03 -21.10
C ASN A 94 15.87 -15.69 -19.81
N ASP A 95 16.67 -15.00 -19.00
CA ASP A 95 17.15 -15.54 -17.73
C ASP A 95 16.01 -15.68 -16.70
N ILE A 96 15.11 -14.70 -16.64
CA ILE A 96 13.88 -14.81 -15.83
C ILE A 96 13.01 -15.98 -16.32
N LEU A 97 12.81 -16.14 -17.63
CA LEU A 97 12.03 -17.25 -18.18
C LEU A 97 12.67 -18.62 -17.91
N LYS A 98 14.00 -18.72 -17.98
CA LYS A 98 14.73 -19.94 -17.64
C LYS A 98 14.58 -20.30 -16.16
N THR A 99 14.71 -19.32 -15.27
CA THR A 99 14.54 -19.54 -13.82
C THR A 99 13.12 -20.00 -13.51
N LEU A 100 12.09 -19.37 -14.09
CA LEU A 100 10.70 -19.79 -13.92
C LEU A 100 10.44 -21.20 -14.46
N ARG A 101 10.96 -21.54 -15.65
CA ARG A 101 10.86 -22.90 -16.20
C ARG A 101 11.52 -23.94 -15.31
N ALA A 102 12.66 -23.61 -14.69
CA ALA A 102 13.34 -24.50 -13.76
C ALA A 102 12.53 -24.71 -12.46
N LEU A 103 11.84 -23.66 -11.98
CA LEU A 103 10.99 -23.73 -10.79
C LEU A 103 9.69 -24.53 -11.03
N LEU A 104 9.12 -24.46 -12.24
CA LEU A 104 7.88 -25.16 -12.61
C LEU A 104 8.07 -26.61 -13.06
N LYS A 105 9.31 -27.06 -13.25
CA LYS A 105 9.64 -28.45 -13.66
C LYS A 105 9.86 -29.41 -12.48
N LYS A 106 9.40 -29.04 -11.28
CA LYS A 106 9.35 -29.92 -10.10
C LYS A 106 7.94 -30.44 -9.89
#